data_AF-A0A8J2HBH3-F1
#
_entry.id   AF-A0A8J2HBH3-F1
#
_cell.length_a   1.000
_cell.length_b   1.000
_cell.length_c   1.000
_cell.angle_alpha   90.00
_cell.angle_beta   90.00
_cell.angle_gamma   90.00
#
_symmetry.space_group_name_H-M   'P 1'
#
loop_
_entity.id
_entity.type
_entity.pdbx_description
1 polymer ?
#
loop_
_entity_poly.entity_id
_entity_poly.type
_entity_poly.pdbx_seq_one_letter_code
_entity_poly.pdbx_strand_id
1 'polypeptide(L)'
;MASKLLFTGRILARNYVTDMSFVPGYHRPKNIEKTRRMWELLTYFVALPSVVLGMINSYMLTKEEEETLERPPYIPYDHMYIMNKPFPWGDGKHTLFHNPERNAVPGIGYEAPWPHGPNAHKK
;
A
#
# COMPACT_ATOMS: atom_id res chain seq x y z
N MET A 1 5.85 -35.00 12.51
CA MET A 1 5.82 -34.64 13.94
C MET A 1 6.49 -33.28 14.26
N ALA A 2 6.46 -32.28 13.35
CA ALA A 2 7.15 -30.98 13.57
C ALA A 2 6.20 -29.80 13.89
N SER A 3 4.89 -29.98 13.76
CA SER A 3 3.90 -28.90 13.95
C SER A 3 3.61 -28.56 15.43
N LYS A 4 3.79 -29.52 16.35
CA LYS A 4 3.50 -29.32 17.78
C LYS A 4 4.59 -28.54 18.55
N LEU A 5 5.82 -28.49 18.03
CA LEU A 5 6.95 -27.78 18.66
C LEU A 5 6.96 -26.27 18.39
N LEU A 6 6.36 -25.82 17.28
CA LEU A 6 6.28 -24.39 16.94
C LEU A 6 5.18 -23.65 17.71
N PHE A 7 4.15 -24.36 18.19
CA PHE A 7 3.07 -23.76 18.96
C PHE A 7 3.47 -23.51 20.43
N THR A 8 4.28 -24.38 21.02
CA THR A 8 4.74 -24.25 22.41
C THR A 8 5.75 -23.10 22.59
N GLY A 9 6.64 -22.88 21.63
CA GLY A 9 7.64 -21.79 21.68
C GLY A 9 7.03 -20.38 21.65
N ARG A 10 5.92 -20.18 20.92
CA ARG A 10 5.24 -18.86 20.84
C ARG A 10 4.48 -18.51 22.12
N ILE A 11 3.93 -19.50 22.82
CA ILE A 11 3.24 -19.29 24.11
C ILE A 11 4.24 -18.89 25.19
N LEU A 12 5.40 -19.55 25.24
CA LEU A 12 6.46 -19.22 26.19
C LEU A 12 7.00 -17.81 25.93
N ALA A 13 7.36 -17.47 24.69
CA ALA A 13 7.88 -16.14 24.35
C ALA A 13 6.90 -14.99 24.63
N ARG A 14 5.59 -15.22 24.45
CA ARG A 14 4.57 -14.19 24.73
C ARG A 14 4.50 -13.85 26.22
N ASN A 15 4.62 -14.85 27.09
CA ASN A 15 4.57 -14.65 28.54
C ASN A 15 5.80 -13.88 29.06
N TYR A 16 6.99 -14.11 28.49
CA TYR A 16 8.22 -13.37 28.84
C TYR A 16 8.18 -11.88 28.45
N VAL A 17 7.53 -11.52 27.34
CA VAL A 17 7.44 -10.12 26.88
C VAL A 17 6.39 -9.33 27.68
N THR A 18 5.32 -9.99 28.12
CA THR A 18 4.24 -9.35 28.88
C THR A 18 4.56 -9.14 30.37
N ASP A 19 5.53 -9.88 30.91
CA ASP A 19 5.95 -9.81 32.31
C ASP A 19 7.42 -9.37 32.44
N MET A 20 7.66 -8.06 32.42
CA MET A 20 8.98 -7.47 32.61
C MET A 20 9.29 -7.18 34.08
N SER A 21 8.75 -7.97 35.00
CA SER A 21 8.99 -7.82 36.45
C SER A 21 10.48 -7.92 36.85
N PHE A 22 11.33 -8.46 35.99
CA PHE A 22 12.79 -8.50 36.18
C PHE A 22 13.51 -7.16 35.92
N VAL A 23 12.85 -6.17 35.31
CA VAL A 23 13.44 -4.85 35.03
C VAL A 23 13.25 -3.92 36.25
N PRO A 24 14.33 -3.40 36.86
CA PRO A 24 14.22 -2.47 37.99
C PRO A 24 13.42 -1.21 37.59
N GLY A 25 12.40 -0.87 38.37
CA GLY A 25 11.53 0.30 38.10
C GLY A 25 10.37 0.04 37.14
N TYR A 26 10.24 -1.18 36.59
CA TYR A 26 9.06 -1.54 35.80
C TYR A 26 7.83 -1.73 36.71
N HIS A 27 6.79 -0.92 36.48
CA HIS A 27 5.49 -1.11 37.12
C HIS A 27 4.52 -1.71 36.11
N ARG A 28 4.08 -2.94 36.36
CA ARG A 28 3.04 -3.57 35.54
C ARG A 28 1.76 -2.73 35.63
N PRO A 29 1.18 -2.25 34.52
CA PRO A 29 -0.07 -1.50 34.58
C PRO A 29 -1.19 -2.36 35.18
N LYS A 30 -2.00 -1.75 36.05
CA LYS A 30 -3.19 -2.41 36.61
C LYS A 30 -4.23 -2.58 35.48
N ASN A 31 -4.93 -3.72 35.46
CA ASN A 31 -6.00 -4.04 34.49
C ASN A 31 -5.59 -4.29 33.02
N ILE A 32 -4.37 -4.77 32.75
CA ILE A 32 -3.91 -5.12 31.37
C ILE A 32 -4.91 -5.97 30.61
N GLU A 33 -5.52 -6.97 31.24
CA GLU A 33 -6.48 -7.86 30.57
C GLU A 33 -7.72 -7.10 30.05
N LYS A 34 -8.20 -6.11 30.81
CA LYS A 34 -9.34 -5.28 30.39
C LYS A 34 -8.95 -4.38 29.21
N THR A 35 -7.78 -3.74 29.29
CA THR A 35 -7.25 -2.91 28.21
C THR A 35 -7.01 -3.72 26.95
N ARG A 36 -6.38 -4.91 27.06
CA ARG A 36 -6.18 -5.84 25.95
C ARG A 36 -7.50 -6.21 25.31
N ARG A 37 -8.50 -6.59 26.11
CA ARG A 37 -9.81 -6.98 25.59
C ARG A 37 -10.51 -5.83 24.88
N MET A 38 -10.43 -4.61 25.41
CA MET A 38 -10.97 -3.41 24.77
C MET A 38 -10.35 -3.19 23.38
N TRP A 39 -9.03 -3.27 23.24
CA TRP A 39 -8.34 -3.10 21.95
C TRP A 39 -8.60 -4.24 20.97
N GLU A 40 -8.72 -5.49 21.46
CA GLU A 40 -9.16 -6.62 20.64
C GLU A 40 -10.55 -6.34 20.05
N LEU A 41 -11.51 -5.93 20.88
CA LEU A 41 -12.86 -5.61 20.42
C LEU A 41 -12.88 -4.43 19.44
N LEU A 42 -12.16 -3.34 19.72
CA LEU A 42 -12.06 -2.21 18.79
C LEU A 42 -11.47 -2.63 17.44
N THR A 43 -10.45 -3.49 17.44
CA THR A 43 -9.86 -3.98 16.19
C THR A 43 -10.87 -4.76 15.36
N TYR A 44 -11.58 -5.70 15.99
CA TYR A 44 -12.53 -6.57 15.27
C TYR A 44 -13.83 -5.88 14.87
N PHE A 45 -14.36 -4.99 15.71
CA PHE A 45 -15.68 -4.39 15.52
C PHE A 45 -15.64 -2.99 14.92
N VAL A 46 -14.49 -2.32 14.95
CA VAL A 46 -14.34 -0.96 14.38
C VAL A 46 -13.33 -0.97 13.25
N ALA A 47 -12.08 -1.32 13.52
CA ALA A 47 -11.00 -1.19 12.53
C ALA A 47 -11.23 -2.07 11.29
N LEU A 48 -11.55 -3.36 11.47
CA LEU A 48 -11.77 -4.26 10.34
C LEU A 48 -12.98 -3.83 9.48
N PRO A 49 -14.18 -3.54 10.03
CA PRO A 49 -15.28 -3.02 9.22
C PRO A 49 -14.94 -1.71 8.51
N SER A 50 -14.25 -0.77 9.17
CA SER A 50 -13.85 0.49 8.54
C SER A 50 -12.89 0.29 7.36
N VAL A 51 -11.92 -0.62 7.48
CA VAL A 51 -11.01 -0.96 6.38
C VAL A 51 -11.76 -1.62 5.22
N VAL A 52 -12.73 -2.50 5.50
CA VAL A 52 -13.57 -3.13 4.46
C VAL A 52 -14.37 -2.07 3.70
N LEU A 53 -14.99 -1.12 4.40
CA LEU A 53 -15.70 -0.01 3.77
C LEU A 53 -14.77 0.86 2.92
N GLY A 54 -13.59 1.19 3.44
CA GLY A 54 -12.57 1.93 2.68
C GLY A 54 -12.11 1.20 1.43
N MET A 55 -11.92 -0.12 1.50
CA MET A 55 -11.52 -0.96 0.37
C MET A 55 -12.61 -1.00 -0.72
N ILE A 56 -13.89 -1.11 -0.33
CA ILE A 56 -15.00 -1.08 -1.27
C ILE A 56 -15.06 0.29 -1.96
N ASN A 57 -14.92 1.38 -1.20
CA ASN A 57 -14.94 2.72 -1.77
C ASN A 57 -13.78 2.96 -2.74
N SER A 58 -12.54 2.61 -2.35
CA SER A 58 -11.38 2.74 -3.23
C SER A 58 -11.54 1.89 -4.50
N TYR A 59 -12.07 0.67 -4.38
CA TYR A 59 -12.29 -0.20 -5.53
C TYR A 59 -13.30 0.39 -6.53
N MET A 60 -14.39 0.95 -6.03
CA MET A 60 -15.38 1.62 -6.87
C MET A 60 -14.80 2.86 -7.55
N LEU A 61 -14.06 3.70 -6.81
CA LEU A 61 -13.39 4.86 -7.37
C LEU A 61 -12.39 4.48 -8.46
N THR A 62 -11.53 3.49 -8.24
CA THR A 62 -10.54 3.07 -9.25
C THR A 62 -11.21 2.58 -10.53
N LYS A 63 -12.33 1.85 -10.42
CA LYS A 63 -13.10 1.43 -11.60
C LYS A 63 -13.70 2.61 -12.35
N GLU A 64 -14.31 3.55 -11.65
CA GLU A 64 -14.88 4.75 -12.25
C GLU A 64 -13.78 5.57 -12.94
N GLU A 65 -12.62 5.71 -12.31
CA GLU A 65 -11.43 6.33 -12.89
C GLU A 65 -10.94 5.62 -14.16
N GLU A 66 -10.93 4.29 -14.20
CA GLU A 66 -10.59 3.51 -15.40
C GLU A 66 -11.61 3.69 -16.54
N GLU A 67 -12.88 3.94 -16.25
CA GLU A 67 -13.90 4.12 -17.28
C GLU A 67 -13.99 5.58 -17.78
N THR A 68 -13.80 6.55 -16.89
CA THR A 68 -14.11 7.96 -17.15
C THR A 68 -12.90 8.84 -17.43
N LEU A 69 -11.71 8.51 -16.92
CA LEU A 69 -10.54 9.39 -17.10
C LEU A 69 -10.00 9.27 -18.52
N GLU A 70 -10.05 10.39 -19.25
CA GLU A 70 -9.21 10.58 -20.43
C GLU A 70 -7.84 11.14 -20.00
N ARG A 71 -6.78 10.53 -20.54
CA ARG A 71 -5.41 10.99 -20.28
C ARG A 71 -5.19 12.38 -20.90
N PRO A 72 -4.56 13.32 -20.17
CA PRO A 72 -4.25 14.63 -20.73
C PRO A 72 -3.25 14.51 -21.90
N PRO A 73 -3.35 15.38 -22.92
CA PRO A 73 -2.42 15.38 -24.03
C PRO A 73 -0.99 15.65 -23.53
N TYR A 74 0.00 15.03 -24.18
CA TYR A 74 1.39 15.28 -23.85
C TYR A 74 1.79 16.69 -24.29
N ILE A 75 2.17 17.51 -23.32
CA ILE A 75 2.71 18.86 -23.54
C ILE A 75 4.10 18.90 -22.85
N PRO A 76 5.19 19.15 -23.59
CA PRO A 76 6.53 19.18 -23.04
C PRO A 76 6.78 20.51 -22.30
N TYR A 77 6.18 20.66 -21.13
CA TYR A 77 6.46 21.81 -20.27
C TYR A 77 7.89 21.77 -19.75
N ASP A 78 8.57 22.92 -19.73
CA ASP A 78 9.99 23.02 -19.36
C ASP A 78 10.34 22.47 -17.97
N HIS A 79 9.36 22.46 -17.04
CA HIS A 79 9.52 21.96 -15.68
C HIS A 79 9.16 20.47 -15.50
N MET A 80 8.57 19.84 -16.52
CA MET A 80 8.19 18.43 -16.48
C MET A 80 9.17 17.58 -17.27
N TYR A 81 9.30 16.31 -16.90
CA TYR A 81 10.13 15.33 -17.60
C TYR A 81 11.62 15.76 -17.71
N ILE A 82 12.12 16.58 -16.78
CA ILE A 82 13.53 16.98 -16.77
C ILE A 82 14.40 15.78 -16.40
N MET A 83 15.39 15.50 -17.24
CA MET A 83 16.39 14.48 -16.97
C MET A 83 17.80 15.03 -17.18
N ASN A 84 18.47 15.39 -16.07
CA ASN A 84 19.83 15.94 -16.11
C ASN A 84 20.91 14.86 -16.30
N LYS A 85 20.64 13.65 -15.80
CA LYS A 85 21.52 12.48 -15.90
C LYS A 85 20.66 11.24 -16.16
N PRO A 86 21.15 10.28 -16.97
CA PRO A 86 20.43 9.04 -17.19
C PRO A 86 20.36 8.22 -15.89
N PHE A 87 19.26 7.47 -15.73
CA PHE A 87 19.11 6.51 -14.64
C PHE A 87 20.11 5.36 -14.74
N PRO A 88 20.53 4.74 -13.61
CA PRO A 88 21.55 3.69 -13.61
C PRO A 88 21.02 2.30 -14.01
N TRP A 89 19.86 2.20 -14.66
CA TRP A 89 19.24 0.94 -15.10
C TRP A 89 18.55 1.12 -16.46
N GLY A 90 18.25 -0.01 -17.10
CA GLY A 90 17.47 -0.04 -18.34
C GLY A 90 18.08 0.83 -19.44
N ASP A 91 17.25 1.69 -20.02
CA ASP A 91 17.61 2.64 -21.08
C ASP A 91 18.07 4.01 -20.54
N GLY A 92 18.07 4.18 -19.22
CA GLY A 92 18.42 5.43 -18.55
C GLY A 92 17.37 6.55 -18.65
N LYS A 93 16.26 6.36 -19.37
CA LYS A 93 15.16 7.36 -19.49
C LYS A 93 13.94 6.99 -18.64
N HIS A 94 13.77 5.71 -18.35
CA HIS A 94 12.63 5.20 -17.62
C HIS A 94 12.86 5.25 -16.11
N THR A 95 11.88 5.82 -15.41
CA THR A 95 11.85 5.79 -13.93
C THR A 95 11.65 4.36 -13.43
N LEU A 96 11.97 4.10 -12.15
CA LEU A 96 11.86 2.77 -11.55
C LEU A 96 10.43 2.20 -11.63
N PHE A 97 9.42 3.07 -11.51
CA PHE A 97 8.00 2.73 -11.62
C PHE A 97 7.39 3.41 -12.86
N HIS A 98 8.00 3.18 -14.02
CA HIS A 98 7.48 3.72 -15.27
C HIS A 98 6.24 2.96 -15.74
N ASN A 99 5.14 3.68 -15.97
CA ASN A 99 3.97 3.16 -16.66
C ASN A 99 3.92 3.75 -18.09
N PRO A 100 4.11 2.93 -19.14
CA PRO A 100 4.08 3.39 -20.55
C PRO A 100 2.78 4.11 -20.96
N GLU A 101 1.68 3.83 -20.27
CA GLU A 101 0.36 4.40 -20.55
C GLU A 101 0.15 5.76 -19.87
N ARG A 102 0.75 5.98 -18.69
CA ARG A 102 0.50 7.17 -17.86
C ARG A 102 1.68 8.14 -17.77
N ASN A 103 2.91 7.66 -17.97
CA ASN A 103 4.10 8.46 -17.82
C ASN A 103 4.70 8.73 -19.19
N ALA A 104 4.76 10.00 -19.59
CA ALA A 104 5.38 10.37 -20.84
C ALA A 104 6.91 10.42 -20.73
N VAL A 105 7.59 10.10 -21.83
CA VAL A 105 9.04 10.18 -21.97
C VAL A 105 9.41 11.48 -22.67
N PRO A 106 10.46 12.20 -22.19
CA PRO A 106 10.87 13.46 -22.79
C PRO A 106 11.17 13.30 -24.29
N GLY A 107 10.48 14.10 -25.11
CA GLY A 107 10.66 14.16 -26.57
C GLY A 107 9.91 13.10 -27.39
N ILE A 108 9.41 12.03 -26.77
CA ILE A 108 8.63 10.97 -27.43
C ILE A 108 7.14 11.11 -27.09
N GLY A 109 6.82 11.50 -25.86
CA GLY A 109 5.45 11.52 -25.35
C GLY A 109 5.07 10.18 -24.70
N TYR A 110 3.79 9.82 -24.76
CA TYR A 110 3.33 8.54 -24.22
C TYR A 110 3.63 7.39 -25.17
N GLU A 111 4.11 6.28 -24.63
CA GLU A 111 4.59 5.15 -25.42
C GLU A 111 3.46 4.18 -25.80
N ALA A 112 2.42 4.10 -24.97
CA ALA A 112 1.25 3.27 -25.22
C ALA A 112 -0.02 4.09 -25.53
N PRO A 113 -0.90 3.58 -26.40
CA PRO A 113 -2.24 4.12 -26.59
C PRO A 113 -3.03 4.02 -25.28
N TRP A 114 -3.92 4.99 -25.03
CA TRP A 114 -4.73 5.01 -23.81
C TRP A 114 -5.76 3.87 -23.86
N PRO A 115 -5.69 2.88 -22.96
CA PRO A 115 -6.57 1.70 -23.01
C PRO A 115 -7.92 1.90 -22.29
N HIS A 116 -8.11 3.08 -21.70
CA HIS A 116 -9.23 3.44 -20.84
C HIS A 116 -9.97 4.63 -21.48
N GLY A 117 -11.25 4.87 -21.19
CA GLY A 117 -12.03 5.98 -21.78
C GLY A 117 -12.96 5.61 -22.95
N PRO A 118 -13.80 6.56 -23.41
CA PRO A 118 -15.04 6.29 -24.14
C PRO A 118 -14.86 5.64 -25.53
N ASN A 119 -13.64 5.64 -26.06
CA ASN A 119 -13.31 5.03 -27.35
C ASN A 119 -12.50 3.73 -27.23
N ALA A 120 -12.11 3.31 -26.02
CA ALA A 120 -11.29 2.11 -25.81
C ALA A 120 -12.03 0.79 -26.11
N HIS A 121 -13.36 0.78 -25.95
CA HIS A 121 -14.21 -0.40 -26.22
C HIS A 121 -14.73 -0.49 -27.66
N LYS A 122 -14.41 0.49 -28.52
CA LYS A 122 -14.79 0.46 -29.94
C LYS A 122 -13.72 -0.31 -30.73
N LYS A 123 -13.78 -1.64 -30.65
CA LYS A 123 -13.16 -2.55 -31.63
C LYS A 123 -14.25 -3.29 -32.37
#